data_AF-A0A7W0VXV8-F1
#
_entry.id   AF-A0A7W0VXV8-F1
#
_cell.length_a   1.000
_cell.length_b   1.000
_cell.length_c   1.000
_cell.angle_alpha   90.00
_cell.angle_beta   90.00
_cell.angle_gamma   90.00
#
_symmetry.space_group_name_H-M   'P 1'
#
loop_
_entity.id
_entity.type
_entity.pdbx_description
1 polymer ?
#
loop_
_entity_poly.entity_id
_entity_poly.type
_entity_poly.pdbx_seq_one_letter_code
_entity_poly.pdbx_strand_id
1 'polypeptide(L)'
;MDEVLARGLADWVDVSEVVWVVTKSRLSANVKALAVQVVTELVSAGLMCAGDLTEHGFVAWDLSPTAALHRIHTEWEALGRRPELSEICWFSNTEEGDQRAHSANPHLKQ
;
A
#
# COMPACT_ATOMS: atom_id res chain seq x y z
N MET A 1 3.83 1.81 8.62
CA MET A 1 3.88 2.62 7.39
C MET A 1 5.28 2.69 6.82
N ASP A 2 6.29 3.11 7.59
CA ASP A 2 7.66 3.27 7.06
C ASP A 2 8.23 1.98 6.44
N GLU A 3 7.95 0.82 7.03
CA GLU A 3 8.33 -0.52 6.51
C GLU A 3 7.60 -0.91 5.21
N VAL A 4 6.43 -0.31 4.92
CA VAL A 4 5.73 -0.46 3.64
C VAL A 4 6.38 0.45 2.59
N LEU A 5 6.63 1.72 2.94
CA LEU A 5 7.32 2.66 2.07
C LEU A 5 8.73 2.20 1.69
N ALA A 6 9.47 1.60 2.62
CA ALA A 6 10.80 1.04 2.37
C ALA A 6 10.77 -0.11 1.35
N ARG A 7 9.68 -0.89 1.28
CA ARG A 7 9.49 -1.89 0.23
C ARG A 7 9.14 -1.24 -1.10
N GLY A 8 8.31 -0.20 -1.05
CA GLY A 8 7.97 0.64 -2.20
C GLY A 8 9.16 1.28 -2.91
N LEU A 9 10.31 1.42 -2.23
CA LEU A 9 11.57 1.86 -2.85
C LEU A 9 12.17 0.81 -3.78
N ALA A 10 11.94 -0.48 -3.51
CA ALA A 10 12.56 -1.57 -4.26
C ALA A 10 11.64 -2.08 -5.37
N ASP A 11 10.33 -2.16 -5.12
CA ASP A 11 9.33 -2.66 -6.05
C ASP A 11 7.93 -2.13 -5.69
N TRP A 12 6.95 -2.34 -6.57
CA TRP A 12 5.55 -2.09 -6.27
C TRP A 12 5.03 -3.02 -5.18
N VAL A 13 4.19 -2.49 -4.31
CA VAL A 13 3.64 -3.24 -3.16
C VAL A 13 2.20 -3.60 -3.45
N ASP A 14 1.83 -4.87 -3.34
CA ASP A 14 0.43 -5.27 -3.45
C ASP A 14 -0.30 -5.19 -2.08
N VAL A 15 -1.63 -5.14 -2.09
CA VAL A 15 -2.42 -5.04 -0.85
C VAL A 15 -2.10 -6.18 0.13
N SER A 16 -1.89 -7.41 -0.35
CA SER A 16 -1.60 -8.57 0.50
C SER A 16 -0.25 -8.44 1.24
N GLU A 17 0.72 -7.76 0.64
CA GLU A 17 2.00 -7.43 1.28
C GLU A 17 1.82 -6.41 2.41
N VAL A 18 0.97 -5.40 2.25
CA VAL A 18 0.61 -4.49 3.36
C VAL A 18 0.02 -5.29 4.52
N VAL A 19 -0.88 -6.24 4.23
CA VAL A 19 -1.43 -7.14 5.25
C VAL A 19 -0.33 -7.96 5.92
N TRP A 20 0.65 -8.45 5.15
CA TRP A 20 1.77 -9.21 5.68
C TRP A 20 2.65 -8.38 6.62
N VAL A 21 3.00 -7.14 6.25
CA VAL A 21 3.79 -6.24 7.10
C VAL A 21 3.07 -6.00 8.43
N VAL A 22 1.77 -5.70 8.36
CA VAL A 22 0.93 -5.52 9.55
C VAL A 22 0.89 -6.79 10.39
N THR A 23 0.72 -7.97 9.77
CA THR A 23 0.69 -9.26 10.49
C THR A 23 2.01 -9.52 11.23
N LYS A 24 3.16 -9.27 10.57
CA LYS A 24 4.48 -9.52 11.14
C LYS A 24 4.78 -8.63 12.34
N SER A 25 4.25 -7.41 12.35
CA SER A 25 4.43 -6.47 13.46
C SER A 25 3.72 -6.89 14.76
N ARG A 26 2.86 -7.93 14.73
CA ARG A 26 2.07 -8.46 15.87
C ARG A 26 1.18 -7.41 16.56
N LEU A 27 0.86 -6.31 15.87
CA LEU A 27 0.26 -5.12 16.48
C LEU A 27 -1.25 -5.20 16.74
N SER A 28 -1.96 -6.24 16.31
CA SER A 28 -3.43 -6.25 16.42
C SER A 28 -4.04 -7.64 16.29
N ALA A 29 -5.10 -7.92 17.07
CA ALA A 29 -6.00 -9.05 16.86
C ALA A 29 -6.90 -8.88 15.62
N ASN A 30 -7.07 -7.63 15.14
CA ASN A 30 -7.82 -7.28 13.94
C ASN A 30 -6.87 -6.75 12.84
N VAL A 31 -6.21 -7.69 12.17
CA VAL A 31 -5.23 -7.41 11.10
C VAL A 31 -5.87 -6.62 9.94
N LYS A 32 -7.12 -6.92 9.57
CA LYS A 32 -7.82 -6.22 8.48
C LYS A 32 -7.98 -4.74 8.79
N ALA A 33 -8.50 -4.38 9.96
CA ALA A 33 -8.70 -2.98 10.33
C ALA A 33 -7.39 -2.18 10.33
N LEU A 34 -6.31 -2.77 10.86
CA LEU A 34 -5.02 -2.11 10.89
C LEU A 34 -4.39 -1.97 9.48
N ALA A 35 -4.55 -2.98 8.62
CA ALA A 35 -4.08 -2.89 7.24
C ALA A 35 -4.87 -1.81 6.45
N VAL A 36 -6.19 -1.75 6.61
CA VAL A 36 -7.01 -0.68 6.02
C VAL A 36 -6.59 0.70 6.53
N GLN A 37 -6.28 0.84 7.82
CA GLN A 37 -5.78 2.10 8.38
C GLN A 37 -4.43 2.49 7.75
N VAL A 38 -3.49 1.55 7.63
CA VAL A 38 -2.18 1.80 7.00
C VAL A 38 -2.35 2.23 5.53
N VAL A 39 -3.17 1.53 4.76
CA VAL A 39 -3.46 1.93 3.36
C VAL A 39 -4.09 3.31 3.30
N THR A 40 -5.05 3.59 4.19
CA THR A 40 -5.72 4.89 4.29
C THR A 40 -4.72 6.01 4.54
N GLU A 41 -3.84 5.85 5.52
CA GLU A 41 -2.82 6.86 5.86
C GLU A 41 -1.83 7.06 4.70
N LEU A 42 -1.35 6.00 4.07
CA LEU A 42 -0.40 6.08 2.95
C LEU A 42 -0.99 6.81 1.74
N VAL A 43 -2.22 6.48 1.33
CA VAL A 43 -2.85 7.05 0.14
C VAL A 43 -3.39 8.46 0.41
N SER A 44 -4.03 8.70 1.57
CA SER A 44 -4.57 10.02 1.89
C SER A 44 -3.49 11.08 2.16
N ALA A 45 -2.34 10.67 2.68
CA ALA A 45 -1.18 11.55 2.85
C ALA A 45 -0.39 11.76 1.53
N GLY A 46 -0.81 11.13 0.43
CA GLY A 46 -0.13 11.23 -0.86
C GLY A 46 1.26 10.58 -0.88
N LEU A 47 1.53 9.60 -0.01
CA LEU A 47 2.81 8.90 0.06
C LEU A 47 2.86 7.70 -0.91
N MET A 48 1.72 7.13 -1.24
CA MET A 48 1.59 6.11 -2.27
C MET A 48 0.36 6.36 -3.13
N CYS A 49 0.42 5.99 -4.40
CA CYS A 49 -0.74 5.95 -5.29
C CYS A 49 -1.12 4.49 -5.59
N ALA A 50 -2.42 4.25 -5.74
CA ALA A 50 -2.95 2.94 -6.11
C ALA A 50 -3.08 2.81 -7.63
N GLY A 51 -2.89 1.60 -8.13
CA GLY A 51 -2.93 1.31 -9.55
C GLY A 51 -3.00 -0.16 -9.87
N ASP A 52 -2.96 -0.46 -11.15
CA ASP A 52 -2.87 -1.82 -11.68
C ASP A 52 -1.45 -2.12 -12.14
N LEU A 53 -0.99 -3.35 -11.92
CA LEU A 53 0.24 -3.84 -12.53
C LEU A 53 -0.10 -4.51 -13.85
N THR A 54 0.48 -3.99 -14.93
CA THR A 54 0.28 -4.51 -16.29
C THR A 54 1.56 -5.15 -16.82
N GLU A 55 1.50 -5.74 -18.01
CA GLU A 55 2.70 -6.25 -18.71
C GLU A 55 3.74 -5.15 -19.02
N HIS A 56 3.32 -3.88 -19.01
CA HIS A 56 4.17 -2.72 -19.25
C HIS A 56 4.60 -2.00 -17.96
N GLY A 57 4.29 -2.58 -16.80
CA GLY A 57 4.56 -2.00 -15.49
C GLY A 57 3.31 -1.38 -14.84
N PHE A 58 3.55 -0.62 -13.78
CA PHE A 58 2.50 -0.02 -12.98
C PHE A 58 1.80 1.14 -13.69
N VAL A 59 0.47 1.13 -13.63
CA VAL A 59 -0.40 2.19 -14.14
C VAL A 59 -1.24 2.71 -12.98
N ALA A 60 -0.94 3.92 -12.53
CA ALA A 60 -1.73 4.60 -11.50
C ALA A 60 -3.18 4.77 -11.96
N TRP A 61 -4.13 4.56 -11.06
CA TRP A 61 -5.52 4.86 -11.35
C TRP A 61 -5.73 6.37 -11.48
N ASP A 62 -6.54 6.78 -12.46
CA ASP A 62 -7.02 8.17 -12.58
C ASP A 62 -8.17 8.42 -11.59
N LEU A 63 -7.85 8.35 -10.30
CA LEU A 63 -8.79 8.52 -9.19
C LEU A 63 -8.18 9.45 -8.13
N SER A 64 -9.03 10.23 -7.47
CA SER A 64 -8.60 10.94 -6.27
C SER A 64 -8.25 9.95 -5.15
N PRO A 65 -7.41 10.33 -4.16
CA PRO A 65 -7.08 9.47 -3.02
C PRO A 65 -8.32 8.89 -2.33
N THR A 66 -9.36 9.70 -2.13
CA THR A 66 -10.63 9.26 -1.53
C THR A 66 -11.35 8.23 -2.40
N ALA A 67 -11.39 8.43 -3.73
CA ALA A 67 -12.04 7.49 -4.64
C ALA A 67 -11.26 6.17 -4.74
N ALA A 68 -9.93 6.22 -4.78
CA ALA A 68 -9.07 5.04 -4.75
C ALA A 68 -9.28 4.23 -3.45
N LEU A 69 -9.30 4.90 -2.29
CA LEU A 69 -9.55 4.25 -1.00
C LEU A 69 -10.94 3.62 -0.92
N HIS A 70 -11.96 4.31 -1.43
CA HIS A 70 -13.30 3.76 -1.53
C HIS A 70 -13.31 2.48 -2.37
N ARG A 71 -12.68 2.49 -3.55
CA ARG A 71 -12.55 1.32 -4.42
C ARG A 71 -11.86 0.15 -3.70
N ILE A 72 -10.70 0.38 -3.09
CA ILE A 72 -9.95 -0.65 -2.34
C ILE A 72 -10.82 -1.25 -1.24
N HIS A 73 -11.53 -0.42 -0.47
CA HIS A 73 -12.41 -0.90 0.59
C HIS A 73 -13.57 -1.73 0.03
N THR A 74 -14.24 -1.26 -1.03
CA THR A 74 -15.34 -2.00 -1.66
C THR A 74 -14.88 -3.35 -2.20
N GLU A 75 -13.75 -3.41 -2.90
CA GLU A 75 -13.21 -4.66 -3.45
C GLU A 75 -12.80 -5.63 -2.34
N TRP A 76 -12.16 -5.14 -1.29
CA TRP A 76 -11.80 -5.98 -0.14
C TRP A 76 -13.04 -6.51 0.59
N GLU A 77 -14.07 -5.69 0.82
CA GLU A 77 -15.33 -6.17 1.38
C GLU A 77 -15.97 -7.26 0.49
N ALA A 78 -15.94 -7.07 -0.83
CA ALA A 78 -16.46 -8.05 -1.79
C ALA A 78 -15.72 -9.40 -1.75
N LEU A 79 -14.41 -9.41 -1.48
CA LEU A 79 -13.67 -10.65 -1.28
C LEU A 79 -14.16 -11.44 -0.06
N GLY A 80 -14.64 -10.76 1.00
CA GLY A 80 -15.07 -11.41 2.25
C GLY A 80 -13.96 -12.15 3.01
N ARG A 81 -12.70 -12.03 2.55
CA ARG A 81 -11.52 -12.68 3.12
C ARG A 81 -10.29 -11.76 3.02
N ARG A 82 -9.15 -12.27 3.46
CA ARG A 82 -7.85 -11.62 3.22
C ARG A 82 -7.52 -11.67 1.72
N PRO A 83 -7.03 -10.56 1.12
CA PRO A 83 -6.57 -10.55 -0.26
C PRO A 83 -5.31 -11.41 -0.41
N GLU A 84 -5.27 -12.11 -1.53
CA GLU A 84 -4.09 -12.75 -2.09
C GLU A 84 -3.38 -11.79 -3.04
N LEU A 85 -2.20 -12.20 -3.50
CA LEU A 85 -1.37 -11.43 -4.41
C LEU A 85 -2.17 -11.05 -5.67
N SER A 86 -2.08 -9.78 -6.08
CA SER A 86 -2.71 -9.22 -7.30
C SER A 86 -4.24 -9.12 -7.30
N GLU A 87 -4.95 -9.30 -6.18
CA GLU A 87 -6.43 -9.34 -6.21
C GLU A 87 -7.16 -7.98 -6.16
N ILE A 88 -6.52 -6.92 -5.66
CA ILE A 88 -7.17 -5.61 -5.47
C ILE A 88 -6.43 -4.52 -6.25
N CYS A 89 -5.20 -4.23 -5.82
CA CYS A 89 -4.38 -3.22 -6.47
C CYS A 89 -2.91 -3.39 -6.08
N TRP A 90 -2.11 -2.59 -6.75
CA TRP A 90 -0.71 -2.35 -6.44
C TRP A 90 -0.54 -0.91 -5.97
N PHE A 91 0.54 -0.66 -5.26
CA PHE A 91 0.94 0.65 -4.78
C PHE A 91 2.32 0.99 -5.30
N SER A 92 2.47 2.21 -5.80
CA SER A 92 3.76 2.83 -6.06
C SER A 92 3.96 3.95 -5.05
N ASN A 93 5.18 4.10 -4.54
CA ASN A 93 5.53 5.32 -3.82
C ASN A 93 5.39 6.53 -4.75
N THR A 94 5.01 7.65 -4.15
CA THR A 94 5.21 8.98 -4.73
C THR A 94 6.60 9.50 -4.37
N GLU A 95 6.97 10.66 -4.91
CA GLU A 95 8.22 11.33 -4.52
C GLU A 95 8.26 11.62 -3.01
N GLU A 96 7.14 12.06 -2.43
CA GLU A 96 7.01 12.29 -0.99
C GLU A 96 7.12 10.98 -0.19
N GLY A 97 6.56 9.89 -0.72
CA GLY A 97 6.70 8.54 -0.16
C GLY A 97 8.14 8.07 -0.09
N ASP A 98 8.88 8.24 -1.19
CA ASP A 98 10.30 7.90 -1.27
C ASP A 98 11.14 8.73 -0.29
N GLN A 99 10.91 10.05 -0.23
CA GLN A 99 11.60 10.92 0.72
C GLN A 99 11.35 10.49 2.17
N ARG A 100 10.10 10.11 2.49
CA ARG A 100 9.75 9.60 3.82
C ARG A 100 10.44 8.28 4.11
N ALA A 101 10.49 7.36 3.15
CA ALA A 101 11.14 6.06 3.29
C ALA A 101 12.64 6.20 3.62
N HIS A 102 13.35 7.05 2.86
CA HIS A 102 14.77 7.33 3.08
C HIS A 102 15.03 8.02 4.42
N SER A 103 14.18 8.98 4.80
CA SER A 103 14.31 9.70 6.08
C SER A 103 14.13 8.78 7.29
N ALA A 104 13.20 7.82 7.19
CA ALA A 104 12.96 6.82 8.23
C ALA A 104 14.03 5.71 8.26
N ASN A 105 14.73 5.48 7.14
CA ASN A 105 15.72 4.41 6.97
C ASN A 105 17.00 4.94 6.32
N PRO A 106 17.83 5.73 7.03
CA PRO A 106 18.99 6.41 6.46
C PRO A 106 20.10 5.45 5.95
N HIS A 107 19.97 4.15 6.20
CA HIS A 107 20.89 3.12 5.71
C HIS A 107 20.49 2.54 4.34
N LEU A 108 19.26 2.76 3.88
CA LEU A 108 18.83 2.45 2.52
C LEU A 108 19.37 3.58 1.63
N LYS A 109 20.46 3.31 0.89
CA LYS A 109 21.07 4.28 -0.03
C LYS A 109 20.25 4.36 -1.33
N GLN A 110 20.13 5.58 -1.88
CA GLN A 110 19.64 5.84 -3.25
C GLN A 110 20.45 5.09 -4.30
#